data_AF-A0A843FZL1-F1
#
_entry.id   AF-A0A843FZL1-F1
#
_cell.length_a   1.000
_cell.length_b   1.000
_cell.length_c   1.000
_cell.angle_alpha   90.00
_cell.angle_beta   90.00
_cell.angle_gamma   90.00
#
_symmetry.space_group_name_H-M   'P 1'
#
loop_
_entity.id
_entity.type
_entity.pdbx_description
1 polymer ?
#
loop_
_entity_poly.entity_id
_entity_poly.type
_entity_poly.pdbx_seq_one_letter_code
_entity_poly.pdbx_strand_id
1 'polypeptide(L)'
;MENEYRGALLGAAIGDALGMPNETMPASRCRLTKGYAKAARNHPNSALSAGSYTDDTQITLMLCELFVSGNYSAKNYAAGLKKLHLDNSLRFPDGTIISACRHMVKDADKPSGCNSTTTGCIPVALAFALTSDDIVEVREKLIEACSVTHTNPAAHAAAVSFATLIRSALNGDDKPLYEAQKNAFLEDENLGLKTGDAISLADEGASLETAISILGNDVSVYQTLPLAYYLIERFGEEDNFLNIATSVGGNSDTIGFICGAW
;
A
#
# COMPACT_ATOMS: atom_id res chain seq x y z
N MET A 1 3.91 18.00 -13.41
CA MET A 1 4.59 17.15 -12.41
C MET A 1 4.30 17.52 -10.96
N GLU A 2 4.41 18.78 -10.50
CA GLU A 2 4.16 19.10 -9.07
C GLU A 2 2.74 18.72 -8.59
N ASN A 3 1.72 18.95 -9.44
CA ASN A 3 0.34 18.63 -9.10
C ASN A 3 0.11 17.11 -9.02
N GLU A 4 0.81 16.35 -9.84
CA GLU A 4 0.73 14.90 -9.95
C GLU A 4 1.39 14.22 -8.74
N TYR A 5 2.54 14.73 -8.29
CA TYR A 5 3.19 14.25 -7.05
C TYR A 5 2.35 14.57 -5.82
N ARG A 6 1.75 15.77 -5.78
CA ARG A 6 0.78 16.13 -4.74
C ARG A 6 -0.47 15.25 -4.81
N GLY A 7 -0.94 14.96 -6.02
CA GLY A 7 -2.06 14.06 -6.29
C GLY A 7 -1.81 12.68 -5.70
N ALA A 8 -0.68 12.06 -6.03
CA ALA A 8 -0.32 10.74 -5.53
C ALA A 8 -0.25 10.68 -3.98
N LEU A 9 0.44 11.63 -3.33
CA LEU A 9 0.54 11.64 -1.87
C LEU A 9 -0.81 11.95 -1.18
N LEU A 10 -1.54 12.95 -1.69
CA LEU A 10 -2.80 13.37 -1.08
C LEU A 10 -3.89 12.33 -1.31
N GLY A 11 -3.98 11.79 -2.52
CA GLY A 11 -4.95 10.77 -2.87
C GLY A 11 -4.69 9.49 -2.08
N ALA A 12 -3.44 9.05 -1.91
CA ALA A 12 -3.10 7.92 -1.06
C ALA A 12 -3.58 8.13 0.39
N ALA A 13 -3.33 9.32 0.95
CA ALA A 13 -3.79 9.66 2.30
C ALA A 13 -5.32 9.76 2.43
N ILE A 14 -6.00 10.23 1.39
CA ILE A 14 -7.47 10.25 1.33
C ILE A 14 -8.02 8.82 1.28
N GLY A 15 -7.44 7.97 0.43
CA GLY A 15 -7.83 6.58 0.25
C GLY A 15 -7.65 5.76 1.53
N ASP A 16 -6.50 5.87 2.18
CA ASP A 16 -6.23 5.32 3.52
C ASP A 16 -7.32 5.78 4.51
N ALA A 17 -7.52 7.09 4.65
CA ALA A 17 -8.48 7.63 5.62
C ALA A 17 -9.96 7.24 5.34
N LEU A 18 -10.33 7.03 4.07
CA LEU A 18 -11.65 6.51 3.68
C LEU A 18 -11.79 5.01 3.95
N GLY A 19 -10.72 4.23 3.80
CA GLY A 19 -10.70 2.78 3.99
C GLY A 19 -10.54 2.34 5.45
N MET A 20 -9.90 3.16 6.28
CA MET A 20 -9.68 2.96 7.73
C MET A 20 -10.89 2.40 8.51
N PRO A 21 -12.14 2.89 8.35
CA PRO A 21 -13.28 2.38 9.09
C PRO A 21 -13.78 1.01 8.62
N ASN A 22 -13.47 0.62 7.38
CA ASN A 22 -13.90 -0.64 6.76
C ASN A 22 -12.81 -1.74 6.85
N GLU A 23 -11.63 -1.39 7.33
CA GLU A 23 -10.53 -2.32 7.49
C GLU A 23 -10.97 -3.51 8.37
N THR A 24 -10.49 -4.71 8.07
CA THR A 24 -10.87 -5.98 8.72
C THR A 24 -12.35 -6.37 8.63
N MET A 25 -13.22 -5.55 8.02
CA MET A 25 -14.63 -5.86 7.86
C MET A 25 -14.87 -6.79 6.66
N PRO A 26 -15.86 -7.70 6.73
CA PRO A 26 -16.30 -8.44 5.55
C PRO A 26 -16.86 -7.48 4.48
N ALA A 27 -16.56 -7.75 3.20
CA ALA A 27 -17.07 -6.98 2.07
C ALA A 27 -18.60 -6.83 2.11
N SER A 28 -19.33 -7.89 2.48
CA SER A 28 -20.79 -7.90 2.60
C SER A 28 -21.37 -6.94 3.66
N ARG A 29 -20.55 -6.46 4.58
CA ARG A 29 -20.92 -5.47 5.61
C ARG A 29 -20.47 -4.06 5.27
N CYS A 30 -19.59 -3.91 4.29
CA CYS A 30 -19.16 -2.63 3.80
C CYS A 30 -20.22 -2.09 2.85
N ARG A 31 -20.59 -0.82 3.02
CA ARG A 31 -21.52 -0.14 2.12
C ARG A 31 -20.76 1.00 1.47
N LEU A 32 -21.13 1.29 0.22
CA LEU A 32 -20.69 2.51 -0.42
C LEU A 32 -21.19 3.69 0.41
N THR A 33 -20.27 4.33 1.12
CA THR A 33 -20.55 5.50 1.94
C THR A 33 -19.88 6.69 1.29
N LYS A 34 -20.54 7.85 1.34
CA LYS A 34 -19.94 9.07 0.83
C LYS A 34 -19.22 9.76 1.98
N GLY A 35 -17.90 9.88 1.84
CA GLY A 35 -17.05 10.62 2.76
C GLY A 35 -16.59 9.82 3.99
N TYR A 36 -15.87 10.50 4.87
CA TYR A 36 -15.17 9.87 5.98
C TYR A 36 -16.10 9.36 7.08
N ALA A 37 -15.83 8.15 7.55
CA ALA A 37 -16.53 7.55 8.67
C ALA A 37 -15.58 7.25 9.83
N LYS A 38 -16.16 7.09 11.04
CA LYS A 38 -15.43 6.61 12.21
C LYS A 38 -15.55 5.10 12.28
N ALA A 39 -14.46 4.42 12.63
CA ALA A 39 -14.48 2.99 12.88
C ALA A 39 -15.43 2.62 14.03
N ALA A 40 -16.00 1.42 13.98
CA ALA A 40 -16.91 0.93 15.01
C ALA A 40 -16.24 0.85 16.39
N ARG A 41 -17.02 0.93 17.49
CA ARG A 41 -16.50 1.02 18.87
C ARG A 41 -15.50 -0.10 19.26
N ASN A 42 -15.64 -1.29 18.68
CA ASN A 42 -14.78 -2.45 18.97
C ASN A 42 -13.69 -2.68 17.91
N HIS A 43 -13.57 -1.76 16.95
CA HIS A 43 -12.53 -1.83 15.91
C HIS A 43 -11.18 -1.37 16.49
N PRO A 44 -10.04 -1.94 16.05
CA PRO A 44 -8.72 -1.46 16.43
C PRO A 44 -8.51 0.06 16.20
N ASN A 45 -9.02 0.57 15.07
CA ASN A 45 -9.03 2.01 14.76
C ASN A 45 -10.10 2.84 15.49
N SER A 46 -10.83 2.30 16.48
CA SER A 46 -11.92 3.02 17.16
C SER A 46 -11.51 4.32 17.87
N ALA A 47 -10.22 4.45 18.21
CA ALA A 47 -9.62 5.65 18.79
C ALA A 47 -9.40 6.77 17.75
N LEU A 48 -9.31 6.43 16.47
CA LEU A 48 -9.13 7.40 15.39
C LEU A 48 -10.45 8.15 15.13
N SER A 49 -10.33 9.42 14.77
CA SER A 49 -11.48 10.23 14.33
C SER A 49 -11.79 9.95 12.86
N ALA A 50 -13.01 10.24 12.42
CA ALA A 50 -13.35 10.18 11.00
C ALA A 50 -12.37 11.04 10.18
N GLY A 51 -11.81 10.48 9.10
CA GLY A 51 -10.84 11.14 8.24
C GLY A 51 -9.40 11.11 8.76
N SER A 52 -9.12 10.29 9.77
CA SER A 52 -7.73 10.01 10.19
C SER A 52 -7.14 8.90 9.33
N TYR A 53 -5.88 9.07 8.93
CA TYR A 53 -5.06 8.07 8.26
C TYR A 53 -4.50 7.00 9.23
N THR A 54 -4.15 5.82 8.73
CA THR A 54 -3.57 4.66 9.44
C THR A 54 -2.03 4.64 9.36
N ASP A 55 -1.39 3.49 9.59
CA ASP A 55 0.06 3.36 9.49
C ASP A 55 0.57 3.52 8.06
N ASP A 56 -0.28 3.27 7.05
CA ASP A 56 0.09 3.43 5.64
C ASP A 56 0.58 4.86 5.35
N THR A 57 -0.27 5.87 5.56
CA THR A 57 0.15 7.27 5.40
C THR A 57 1.22 7.66 6.42
N GLN A 58 1.17 7.13 7.66
CA GLN A 58 2.13 7.46 8.71
C GLN A 58 3.57 7.09 8.29
N ILE A 59 3.75 5.90 7.72
CA ILE A 59 5.04 5.39 7.29
C ILE A 59 5.53 6.14 6.05
N THR A 60 4.65 6.41 5.08
CA THR A 60 4.99 7.21 3.90
C THR A 60 5.47 8.60 4.29
N LEU A 61 4.75 9.31 5.17
CA LEU A 61 5.15 10.66 5.63
C LEU A 61 6.51 10.64 6.34
N MET A 62 6.74 9.67 7.23
CA MET A 62 8.02 9.53 7.92
C MET A 62 9.18 9.32 6.92
N LEU A 63 8.99 8.50 5.88
CA LEU A 63 9.99 8.30 4.84
C LEU A 63 10.20 9.57 4.00
N CYS A 64 9.12 10.26 3.61
CA CYS A 64 9.21 11.54 2.91
C CYS A 64 10.00 12.59 3.72
N GLU A 65 9.79 12.68 5.03
CA GLU A 65 10.57 13.56 5.91
C GLU A 65 12.07 13.19 5.94
N LEU A 66 12.39 11.89 5.96
CA LEU A 66 13.78 11.42 5.87
C LEU A 66 14.42 11.80 4.52
N PHE A 67 13.69 11.67 3.41
CA PHE A 67 14.18 12.07 2.09
C PHE A 67 14.38 13.58 1.97
N VAL A 68 13.38 14.38 2.35
CA VAL A 68 13.42 15.85 2.27
C VAL A 68 14.54 16.43 3.14
N SER A 69 14.80 15.82 4.30
CA SER A 69 15.90 16.24 5.18
C SER A 69 17.29 15.74 4.76
N GLY A 70 17.39 14.92 3.71
CA GLY A 70 18.64 14.30 3.26
C GLY A 70 19.18 13.23 4.21
N ASN A 71 18.35 12.75 5.15
CA ASN A 71 18.75 11.80 6.19
C ASN A 71 18.26 10.38 5.93
N TYR A 72 17.73 10.09 4.74
CA TYR A 72 17.30 8.73 4.43
C TYR A 72 18.48 7.73 4.49
N SER A 73 18.27 6.67 5.25
CA SER A 73 19.02 5.42 5.21
C SER A 73 18.14 4.32 5.77
N ALA A 74 18.36 3.06 5.39
CA ALA A 74 17.62 1.92 5.96
C ALA A 74 17.71 1.89 7.50
N LYS A 75 18.87 2.30 8.05
CA LYS A 75 19.08 2.45 9.50
C LYS A 75 18.19 3.53 10.13
N ASN A 76 18.09 4.70 9.51
CA ASN A 76 17.26 5.78 10.03
C ASN A 76 15.76 5.47 9.88
N TYR A 77 15.37 4.79 8.81
CA TYR A 77 14.01 4.26 8.66
C TYR A 77 13.67 3.26 9.77
N ALA A 78 14.54 2.26 10.02
CA ALA A 78 14.39 1.31 11.12
C ALA A 78 14.32 2.00 12.49
N ALA A 79 15.15 3.02 12.71
CA ALA A 79 15.12 3.82 13.93
C ALA A 79 13.79 4.59 14.11
N GLY A 80 13.24 5.14 13.03
CA GLY A 80 11.94 5.79 13.00
C GLY A 80 10.80 4.84 13.37
N LEU A 81 10.73 3.68 12.72
CA LEU A 81 9.75 2.63 13.07
C LEU A 81 9.87 2.18 14.52
N LYS A 82 11.09 1.90 14.98
CA LYS A 82 11.37 1.52 16.37
C LYS A 82 10.87 2.59 17.34
N LYS A 83 11.09 3.87 17.04
CA LYS A 83 10.61 4.98 17.87
C LYS A 83 9.07 5.01 17.91
N LEU A 84 8.40 4.95 16.76
CA LEU A 84 6.93 4.93 16.70
C LEU A 84 6.35 3.76 17.51
N HIS A 85 7.00 2.60 17.46
CA HIS A 85 6.63 1.42 18.24
C HIS A 85 6.81 1.62 19.74
N LEU A 86 7.96 2.12 20.19
CA LEU A 86 8.23 2.38 21.61
C LEU A 86 7.30 3.45 22.20
N ASP A 87 6.94 4.45 21.40
CA ASP A 87 6.02 5.52 21.76
C ASP A 87 4.54 5.08 21.72
N ASN A 88 4.26 3.82 21.32
CA ASN A 88 2.90 3.29 21.07
C ASN A 88 2.06 4.21 20.16
N SER A 89 2.71 4.76 19.13
CA SER A 89 2.13 5.76 18.23
C SER A 89 1.88 5.24 16.82
N LEU A 90 2.22 3.98 16.53
CA LEU A 90 1.85 3.33 15.27
C LEU A 90 0.33 3.18 15.17
N ARG A 91 -0.23 3.59 14.04
CA ARG A 91 -1.68 3.63 13.81
C ARG A 91 -2.20 2.35 13.18
N PHE A 92 -2.30 1.31 14.00
CA PHE A 92 -2.77 -0.02 13.62
C PHE A 92 -1.95 -0.72 12.52
N PRO A 93 -0.62 -0.84 12.72
CA PRO A 93 0.23 -1.49 11.75
C PRO A 93 0.01 -2.99 11.67
N ASP A 94 0.40 -3.57 10.53
CA ASP A 94 0.37 -5.01 10.36
C ASP A 94 1.27 -5.76 11.37
N GLY A 95 1.01 -7.05 11.54
CA GLY A 95 1.75 -7.90 12.47
C GLY A 95 3.24 -8.04 12.12
N THR A 96 3.60 -7.82 10.85
CA THR A 96 4.97 -7.92 10.35
C THR A 96 5.81 -6.73 10.80
N ILE A 97 5.28 -5.51 10.66
CA ILE A 97 5.90 -4.27 11.16
C ILE A 97 6.09 -4.36 12.67
N ILE A 98 5.08 -4.82 13.41
CA ILE A 98 5.20 -5.00 14.86
C ILE A 98 6.29 -6.02 15.22
N SER A 99 6.37 -7.14 14.49
CA SER A 99 7.40 -8.16 14.73
C SER A 99 8.81 -7.64 14.43
N ALA A 100 8.97 -6.93 13.31
CA ALA A 100 10.23 -6.29 12.97
C ALA A 100 10.65 -5.24 14.02
N CYS A 101 9.73 -4.40 14.49
CA CYS A 101 10.01 -3.44 15.58
C CYS A 101 10.45 -4.15 16.86
N ARG A 102 9.82 -5.27 17.24
CA ARG A 102 10.23 -6.08 18.40
C ARG A 102 11.65 -6.64 18.22
N HIS A 103 12.02 -7.06 17.01
CA HIS A 103 13.40 -7.47 16.71
C HIS A 103 14.38 -6.30 16.89
N MET A 104 14.06 -5.11 16.36
CA MET A 104 14.90 -3.91 16.50
C MET A 104 15.06 -3.46 17.97
N VAL A 105 14.05 -3.68 18.81
CA VAL A 105 14.12 -3.41 20.26
C VAL A 105 15.02 -4.43 20.95
N LYS A 106 14.92 -5.71 20.57
CA LYS A 106 15.69 -6.80 21.17
C LYS A 106 17.18 -6.72 20.84
N ASP A 107 17.54 -6.47 19.58
CA ASP A 107 18.92 -6.48 19.10
C ASP A 107 19.03 -5.59 17.86
N ALA A 108 19.62 -4.39 18.01
CA ALA A 108 19.70 -3.40 16.94
C ALA A 108 20.77 -3.73 15.87
N ASP A 109 21.66 -4.68 16.15
CA ASP A 109 22.75 -5.07 15.24
C ASP A 109 22.37 -6.28 14.38
N LYS A 110 21.15 -6.82 14.52
CA LYS A 110 20.64 -7.94 13.72
C LYS A 110 19.55 -7.51 12.74
N PRO A 111 19.40 -8.22 11.61
CA PRO A 111 18.28 -8.02 10.71
C PRO A 111 16.94 -8.14 11.44
N SER A 112 16.08 -7.14 11.25
CA SER A 112 14.75 -7.08 11.88
C SER A 112 13.64 -7.69 11.02
N GLY A 113 13.81 -7.68 9.70
CA GLY A 113 12.78 -8.06 8.75
C GLY A 113 12.30 -9.50 8.92
N CYS A 114 11.04 -9.73 8.58
CA CYS A 114 10.36 -11.01 8.69
C CYS A 114 9.94 -11.51 7.29
N ASN A 115 10.03 -12.82 7.08
CA ASN A 115 9.56 -13.44 5.85
C ASN A 115 8.02 -13.48 5.85
N SER A 116 7.39 -12.43 5.32
CA SER A 116 5.94 -12.22 5.34
C SER A 116 5.44 -11.62 4.04
N THR A 117 4.23 -12.01 3.64
CA THR A 117 3.56 -11.54 2.42
C THR A 117 2.50 -10.48 2.72
N THR A 118 2.52 -9.87 3.90
CA THR A 118 1.60 -8.76 4.21
C THR A 118 2.02 -7.47 3.51
N THR A 119 1.10 -6.51 3.44
CA THR A 119 1.18 -5.32 2.61
C THR A 119 1.84 -4.11 3.26
N GLY A 120 2.36 -4.23 4.49
CA GLY A 120 3.11 -3.14 5.13
C GLY A 120 4.39 -2.69 4.39
N CYS A 121 4.73 -3.31 3.26
CA CYS A 121 5.75 -2.83 2.31
C CYS A 121 5.24 -1.74 1.33
N ILE A 122 3.93 -1.63 1.10
CA ILE A 122 3.31 -0.73 0.12
C ILE A 122 3.53 0.76 0.44
N PRO A 123 3.42 1.22 1.71
CA PRO A 123 3.71 2.61 2.07
C PRO A 123 5.13 3.06 1.74
N VAL A 124 6.08 2.13 1.83
CA VAL A 124 7.49 2.36 1.50
C VAL A 124 7.63 2.61 -0.01
N ALA A 125 6.95 1.82 -0.83
CA ALA A 125 6.98 1.94 -2.28
C ALA A 125 6.53 3.32 -2.78
N LEU A 126 5.43 3.87 -2.24
CA LEU A 126 4.97 5.21 -2.64
C LEU A 126 6.01 6.29 -2.32
N ALA A 127 6.58 6.28 -1.11
CA ALA A 127 7.58 7.27 -0.73
C ALA A 127 8.80 7.22 -1.67
N PHE A 128 9.22 6.02 -2.06
CA PHE A 128 10.35 5.78 -2.95
C PHE A 128 10.08 6.16 -4.41
N ALA A 129 8.90 5.85 -4.93
CA ALA A 129 8.51 6.19 -6.30
C ALA A 129 8.62 7.71 -6.58
N LEU A 130 8.53 8.55 -5.54
CA LEU A 130 8.59 10.00 -5.67
C LEU A 130 10.00 10.59 -5.53
N THR A 131 11.04 9.77 -5.38
CA THR A 131 12.41 10.23 -5.09
C THR A 131 13.33 10.34 -6.29
N SER A 132 13.11 9.52 -7.32
CA SER A 132 13.92 9.49 -8.54
C SER A 132 13.05 9.09 -9.73
N ASP A 133 13.40 9.59 -10.90
CA ASP A 133 12.78 9.21 -12.17
C ASP A 133 13.35 7.89 -12.73
N ASP A 134 14.48 7.42 -12.20
CA ASP A 134 15.10 6.16 -12.58
C ASP A 134 14.56 5.00 -11.72
N ILE A 135 13.66 4.20 -12.29
CA ILE A 135 13.06 3.05 -11.61
C ILE A 135 14.09 1.99 -11.20
N VAL A 136 15.23 1.89 -11.91
CA VAL A 136 16.30 0.95 -11.56
C VAL A 136 16.97 1.39 -10.26
N GLU A 137 17.23 2.69 -10.12
CA GLU A 137 17.78 3.28 -8.89
C GLU A 137 16.78 3.13 -7.71
N VAL A 138 15.50 3.38 -7.98
CA VAL A 138 14.43 3.24 -6.98
C VAL A 138 14.35 1.79 -6.49
N ARG A 139 14.42 0.82 -7.40
CA ARG A 139 14.22 -0.61 -7.10
C ARG A 139 15.20 -1.14 -6.05
N GLU A 140 16.51 -0.94 -6.24
CA GLU A 140 17.52 -1.50 -5.32
C GLU A 140 17.35 -0.95 -3.89
N LYS A 141 17.20 0.38 -3.78
CA LYS A 141 17.03 1.04 -2.49
C LYS A 141 15.68 0.73 -1.85
N LEU A 142 14.63 0.55 -2.66
CA LEU A 142 13.30 0.14 -2.20
C LEU A 142 13.35 -1.27 -1.61
N ILE A 143 14.02 -2.23 -2.25
CA ILE A 143 14.16 -3.60 -1.72
C ILE A 143 14.91 -3.59 -0.38
N GLU A 144 15.97 -2.77 -0.26
CA GLU A 144 16.69 -2.59 1.00
C GLU A 144 15.75 -2.04 2.09
N ALA A 145 14.96 -1.01 1.76
CA ALA A 145 14.01 -0.40 2.68
C ALA A 145 12.90 -1.36 3.10
N CYS A 146 12.30 -2.08 2.15
CA CYS A 146 11.29 -3.11 2.42
C CYS A 146 11.85 -4.19 3.35
N SER A 147 13.10 -4.62 3.14
CA SER A 147 13.79 -5.64 3.94
C SER A 147 13.98 -5.27 5.42
N VAL A 148 13.78 -4.00 5.80
CA VAL A 148 13.72 -3.58 7.20
C VAL A 148 12.56 -4.28 7.95
N THR A 149 11.43 -4.51 7.27
CA THR A 149 10.24 -5.16 7.86
C THR A 149 9.84 -6.44 7.15
N HIS A 150 9.88 -6.48 5.82
CA HIS A 150 9.43 -7.57 4.97
C HIS A 150 10.58 -8.12 4.12
N THR A 151 10.93 -9.40 4.30
CA THR A 151 12.01 -10.08 3.55
C THR A 151 11.51 -11.11 2.54
N ASN A 152 10.19 -11.25 2.39
CA ASN A 152 9.62 -12.17 1.42
C ASN A 152 9.76 -11.61 0.00
N PRO A 153 10.18 -12.41 -1.00
CA PRO A 153 10.26 -11.97 -2.40
C PRO A 153 8.96 -11.41 -2.95
N ALA A 154 7.78 -11.95 -2.59
CA ALA A 154 6.50 -11.43 -3.03
C ALA A 154 6.19 -10.02 -2.47
N ALA A 155 6.66 -9.72 -1.26
CA ALA A 155 6.52 -8.37 -0.69
C ALA A 155 7.44 -7.37 -1.41
N HIS A 156 8.64 -7.81 -1.81
CA HIS A 156 9.54 -7.01 -2.65
C HIS A 156 8.95 -6.79 -4.05
N ALA A 157 8.42 -7.85 -4.67
CA ALA A 157 7.73 -7.80 -5.95
C ALA A 157 6.55 -6.83 -5.92
N ALA A 158 5.74 -6.87 -4.87
CA ALA A 158 4.60 -5.97 -4.69
C ALA A 158 5.02 -4.50 -4.54
N ALA A 159 6.04 -4.23 -3.73
CA ALA A 159 6.57 -2.89 -3.54
C ALA A 159 7.14 -2.32 -4.85
N VAL A 160 7.95 -3.11 -5.57
CA VAL A 160 8.51 -2.71 -6.87
C VAL A 160 7.40 -2.51 -7.90
N SER A 161 6.42 -3.42 -7.96
CA SER A 161 5.28 -3.30 -8.87
C SER A 161 4.49 -2.01 -8.64
N PHE A 162 4.16 -1.68 -7.39
CA PHE A 162 3.43 -0.46 -7.07
C PHE A 162 4.28 0.80 -7.32
N ALA A 163 5.57 0.78 -7.01
CA ALA A 163 6.46 1.89 -7.36
C ALA A 163 6.56 2.11 -8.88
N THR A 164 6.62 1.02 -9.66
CA THR A 164 6.56 1.07 -11.13
C THR A 164 5.23 1.65 -11.61
N LEU A 165 4.09 1.25 -11.03
CA LEU A 165 2.78 1.81 -11.40
C LEU A 165 2.79 3.33 -11.28
N ILE A 166 3.19 3.85 -10.12
CA ILE A 166 3.24 5.30 -9.87
C ILE A 166 4.22 5.97 -10.82
N ARG A 167 5.41 5.39 -11.05
CA ARG A 167 6.39 5.98 -11.97
C ARG A 167 5.91 6.01 -13.41
N SER A 168 5.34 4.93 -13.90
CA SER A 168 4.79 4.85 -15.26
C SER A 168 3.62 5.82 -15.44
N ALA A 169 2.75 5.97 -14.44
CA ALA A 169 1.68 6.95 -14.45
C ALA A 169 2.22 8.39 -14.50
N LEU A 170 3.21 8.72 -13.66
CA LEU A 170 3.86 10.04 -13.64
C LEU A 170 4.62 10.36 -14.92
N ASN A 171 5.16 9.35 -15.60
CA ASN A 171 5.84 9.48 -16.88
C ASN A 171 4.87 9.62 -18.07
N GLY A 172 3.58 9.35 -17.85
CA GLY A 172 2.56 9.37 -18.90
C GLY A 172 2.60 8.17 -19.83
N ASP A 173 3.05 7.01 -19.33
CA ASP A 173 3.05 5.77 -20.10
C ASP A 173 1.60 5.33 -20.42
N ASP A 174 1.38 4.76 -21.61
CA ASP A 174 0.03 4.38 -22.07
C ASP A 174 -0.64 3.30 -21.21
N LYS A 175 0.16 2.40 -20.60
CA LYS A 175 -0.34 1.23 -19.85
C LYS A 175 0.42 0.99 -18.54
N PRO A 176 0.33 1.89 -17.55
CA PRO A 176 1.11 1.80 -16.31
C PRO A 176 0.86 0.50 -15.53
N LEU A 177 -0.39 0.03 -15.47
CA LEU A 177 -0.76 -1.22 -14.80
C LEU A 177 -0.10 -2.46 -15.43
N TYR A 178 0.05 -2.48 -16.76
CA TYR A 178 0.70 -3.58 -17.47
C TYR A 178 2.22 -3.59 -17.22
N GLU A 179 2.86 -2.42 -17.16
CA GLU A 179 4.29 -2.34 -16.79
C GLU A 179 4.52 -2.75 -15.32
N ALA A 180 3.61 -2.37 -14.43
CA ALA A 180 3.63 -2.81 -13.04
C ALA A 180 3.43 -4.33 -12.90
N GLN A 181 2.48 -4.91 -13.64
CA GLN A 181 2.23 -6.36 -13.70
C GLN A 181 3.45 -7.13 -14.21
N LYS A 182 4.09 -6.65 -15.27
CA LYS A 182 5.30 -7.25 -15.83
C LYS A 182 6.44 -7.25 -14.81
N ASN A 183 6.62 -6.15 -14.07
CA ASN A 183 7.62 -6.10 -13.00
C ASN A 183 7.28 -7.06 -11.85
N ALA A 184 6.01 -7.15 -11.43
CA ALA A 184 5.59 -8.14 -10.44
C ALA A 184 5.95 -9.56 -10.91
N PHE A 185 5.66 -9.91 -12.17
CA PHE A 185 5.94 -11.24 -12.74
C PHE A 185 7.43 -11.59 -12.78
N LEU A 186 8.31 -10.60 -13.03
CA LEU A 186 9.75 -10.81 -13.04
C LEU A 186 10.31 -11.16 -11.66
N GLU A 187 9.71 -10.62 -10.59
CA GLU A 187 10.17 -10.82 -9.20
C GLU A 187 9.43 -11.96 -8.49
N ASP A 188 8.15 -12.14 -8.77
CA ASP A 188 7.28 -13.20 -8.24
C ASP A 188 6.20 -13.58 -9.27
N GLU A 189 6.37 -14.74 -9.90
CA GLU A 189 5.49 -15.23 -10.98
C GLU A 189 4.01 -15.28 -10.53
N ASN A 190 3.75 -15.74 -9.30
CA ASN A 190 2.39 -15.90 -8.79
C ASN A 190 1.70 -14.54 -8.58
N LEU A 191 2.40 -13.55 -8.02
CA LEU A 191 1.90 -12.19 -7.91
C LEU A 191 1.64 -11.59 -9.29
N GLY A 192 2.60 -11.75 -10.23
CA GLY A 192 2.47 -11.28 -11.60
C GLY A 192 1.26 -11.86 -12.34
N LEU A 193 1.01 -13.15 -12.20
CA LEU A 193 -0.18 -13.82 -12.74
C LEU A 193 -1.46 -13.25 -12.13
N LYS A 194 -1.53 -13.13 -10.80
CA LYS A 194 -2.71 -12.60 -10.10
C LYS A 194 -3.02 -11.16 -10.47
N THR A 195 -2.01 -10.30 -10.63
CA THR A 195 -2.21 -8.92 -11.10
C THR A 195 -2.65 -8.89 -12.58
N GLY A 196 -2.18 -9.83 -13.41
CA GLY A 196 -2.65 -9.96 -14.79
C GLY A 196 -4.09 -10.45 -14.90
N ASP A 197 -4.49 -11.41 -14.08
CA ASP A 197 -5.87 -11.88 -13.96
C ASP A 197 -6.79 -10.74 -13.49
N ALA A 198 -6.34 -9.91 -12.55
CA ALA A 198 -7.09 -8.76 -12.07
C ALA A 198 -7.36 -7.71 -13.16
N ILE A 199 -6.33 -7.36 -13.96
CA ILE A 199 -6.48 -6.46 -15.11
C ILE A 199 -7.45 -7.08 -16.14
N SER A 200 -7.31 -8.38 -16.42
CA SER A 200 -8.18 -9.09 -17.37
C SER A 200 -9.65 -9.11 -16.91
N LEU A 201 -9.90 -9.32 -15.60
CA LEU A 201 -11.25 -9.26 -15.03
C LEU A 201 -11.88 -7.87 -15.18
N ALA A 202 -11.07 -6.80 -15.07
CA ALA A 202 -11.54 -5.43 -15.27
C ALA A 202 -11.90 -5.17 -16.74
N ASP A 203 -11.04 -5.60 -17.66
CA ASP A 203 -11.24 -5.50 -19.11
C ASP A 203 -12.49 -6.26 -19.59
N GLU A 204 -12.75 -7.43 -19.00
CA GLU A 204 -13.95 -8.25 -19.26
C GLU A 204 -15.22 -7.67 -18.62
N GLY A 205 -15.09 -6.62 -17.81
CA GLY A 205 -16.20 -5.96 -17.14
C GLY A 205 -16.83 -6.77 -16.02
N ALA A 206 -16.05 -7.66 -15.37
CA ALA A 206 -16.51 -8.41 -14.21
C ALA A 206 -17.05 -7.47 -13.12
N SER A 207 -18.04 -7.92 -12.35
CA SER A 207 -18.58 -7.13 -11.23
C SER A 207 -17.59 -7.06 -10.07
N LEU A 208 -17.72 -6.04 -9.23
CA LEU A 208 -16.87 -5.88 -8.04
C LEU A 208 -17.00 -7.09 -7.09
N GLU A 209 -18.21 -7.60 -6.89
CA GLU A 209 -18.45 -8.79 -6.06
C GLU A 209 -17.74 -10.03 -6.63
N THR A 210 -17.75 -10.16 -7.96
CA THR A 210 -17.05 -11.26 -8.66
C THR A 210 -15.55 -11.12 -8.48
N ALA A 211 -15.00 -9.91 -8.67
CA ALA A 211 -13.58 -9.63 -8.49
C ALA A 211 -13.13 -9.92 -7.04
N ILE A 212 -13.87 -9.43 -6.02
CA ILE A 212 -13.57 -9.73 -4.61
C ILE A 212 -13.61 -11.24 -4.34
N SER A 213 -14.57 -11.96 -4.92
CA SER A 213 -14.68 -13.41 -4.73
C SER A 213 -13.53 -14.21 -5.35
N ILE A 214 -12.91 -13.70 -6.43
CA ILE A 214 -11.83 -14.38 -7.15
C ILE A 214 -10.46 -13.96 -6.62
N LEU A 215 -10.24 -12.65 -6.51
CA LEU A 215 -8.95 -12.05 -6.15
C LEU A 215 -8.72 -12.06 -4.64
N GLY A 216 -9.80 -11.98 -3.85
CA GLY A 216 -9.73 -11.74 -2.42
C GLY A 216 -9.46 -10.27 -2.08
N ASN A 217 -9.43 -9.97 -0.79
CA ASN A 217 -9.27 -8.62 -0.26
C ASN A 217 -8.55 -8.59 1.09
N ASP A 218 -7.79 -9.63 1.46
CA ASP A 218 -7.03 -9.66 2.71
C ASP A 218 -5.70 -8.89 2.64
N VAL A 219 -5.00 -8.82 3.78
CA VAL A 219 -3.73 -8.10 3.98
C VAL A 219 -2.55 -8.66 3.17
N SER A 220 -2.73 -9.79 2.47
CA SER A 220 -1.68 -10.37 1.64
C SER A 220 -1.49 -9.55 0.37
N VAL A 221 -0.23 -9.40 -0.05
CA VAL A 221 0.11 -8.80 -1.35
C VAL A 221 -0.56 -9.53 -2.51
N TYR A 222 -0.84 -10.83 -2.35
CA TYR A 222 -1.53 -11.66 -3.36
C TYR A 222 -3.04 -11.39 -3.49
N GLN A 223 -3.62 -10.56 -2.63
CA GLN A 223 -5.03 -10.17 -2.68
C GLN A 223 -5.19 -8.66 -2.75
N THR A 224 -4.52 -7.90 -1.88
CA THR A 224 -4.58 -6.43 -1.86
C THR A 224 -4.13 -5.82 -3.18
N LEU A 225 -2.94 -6.17 -3.68
CA LEU A 225 -2.40 -5.52 -4.89
C LEU A 225 -3.21 -5.87 -6.15
N PRO A 226 -3.55 -7.16 -6.42
CA PRO A 226 -4.45 -7.51 -7.52
C PRO A 226 -5.80 -6.80 -7.45
N LEU A 227 -6.45 -6.77 -6.28
CA LEU A 227 -7.76 -6.12 -6.16
C LEU A 227 -7.65 -4.60 -6.40
N ALA A 228 -6.59 -3.95 -5.92
CA ALA A 228 -6.33 -2.54 -6.21
C ALA A 228 -6.12 -2.30 -7.72
N TYR A 229 -5.42 -3.18 -8.43
CA TYR A 229 -5.21 -3.06 -9.88
C TYR A 229 -6.50 -3.26 -10.66
N TYR A 230 -7.33 -4.24 -10.29
CA TYR A 230 -8.68 -4.38 -10.85
C TYR A 230 -9.51 -3.10 -10.63
N LEU A 231 -9.47 -2.53 -9.42
CA LEU A 231 -10.23 -1.31 -9.09
C LEU A 231 -9.76 -0.11 -9.92
N ILE A 232 -8.45 0.07 -10.06
CA ILE A 232 -7.85 1.14 -10.87
C ILE A 232 -8.26 0.98 -12.34
N GLU A 233 -8.07 -0.20 -12.94
CA GLU A 233 -8.42 -0.44 -14.35
C GLU A 233 -9.93 -0.27 -14.59
N ARG A 234 -10.77 -0.76 -13.66
CA ARG A 234 -12.21 -0.81 -13.85
C ARG A 234 -12.91 0.52 -13.57
N PHE A 235 -12.43 1.28 -12.59
CA PHE A 235 -13.13 2.42 -12.01
C PHE A 235 -12.25 3.67 -11.83
N GLY A 236 -10.97 3.66 -12.23
CA GLY A 236 -10.02 4.73 -11.94
C GLY A 236 -10.39 6.10 -12.52
N GLU A 237 -11.25 6.14 -13.54
CA GLU A 237 -11.75 7.38 -14.15
C GLU A 237 -13.11 7.84 -13.58
N GLU A 238 -13.71 7.08 -12.65
CA GLU A 238 -15.02 7.39 -12.08
C GLU A 238 -14.92 8.44 -10.95
N ASP A 239 -15.83 9.42 -10.94
CA ASP A 239 -15.85 10.49 -9.92
C ASP A 239 -15.93 9.96 -8.46
N ASN A 240 -16.53 8.78 -8.27
CA ASN A 240 -16.69 8.15 -6.97
C ASN A 240 -15.68 7.03 -6.69
N PHE A 241 -14.62 6.89 -7.51
CA PHE A 241 -13.63 5.83 -7.47
C PHE A 241 -13.17 5.45 -6.05
N LEU A 242 -12.69 6.41 -5.26
CA LEU A 242 -12.19 6.11 -3.90
C LEU A 242 -13.27 5.63 -2.94
N ASN A 243 -14.53 6.02 -3.13
CA ASN A 243 -15.63 5.46 -2.33
C ASN A 243 -15.95 4.01 -2.74
N ILE A 244 -15.71 3.65 -4.01
CA ILE A 244 -15.82 2.26 -4.48
C ILE A 244 -14.66 1.44 -3.90
N ALA A 245 -13.42 1.89 -4.11
CA ALA A 245 -12.21 1.19 -3.70
C ALA A 245 -12.17 0.90 -2.19
N THR A 246 -12.66 1.83 -1.37
CA THR A 246 -12.65 1.70 0.09
C THR A 246 -13.86 0.94 0.64
N SER A 247 -14.82 0.56 -0.21
CA SER A 247 -16.01 -0.21 0.17
C SER A 247 -15.85 -1.73 0.08
N VAL A 248 -14.64 -2.21 -0.24
CA VAL A 248 -14.37 -3.64 -0.46
C VAL A 248 -14.16 -4.43 0.84
N GLY A 249 -13.99 -3.77 1.99
CA GLY A 249 -13.63 -4.42 3.26
C GLY A 249 -12.25 -5.09 3.20
N GLY A 250 -11.95 -5.96 4.17
CA GLY A 250 -10.65 -6.61 4.27
C GLY A 250 -9.55 -5.58 4.51
N ASN A 251 -8.55 -5.50 3.65
CA ASN A 251 -7.45 -4.53 3.75
C ASN A 251 -7.79 -3.19 3.06
N SER A 252 -8.97 -2.64 3.36
CA SER A 252 -9.56 -1.55 2.59
C SER A 252 -8.84 -0.20 2.72
N ASP A 253 -8.12 0.04 3.80
CA ASP A 253 -7.25 1.21 3.97
C ASP A 253 -6.04 1.13 3.02
N THR A 254 -5.31 0.03 2.97
CA THR A 254 -4.19 -0.10 2.01
C THR A 254 -4.67 -0.20 0.56
N ILE A 255 -5.79 -0.87 0.29
CA ILE A 255 -6.39 -0.86 -1.06
C ILE A 255 -6.77 0.56 -1.45
N GLY A 256 -7.42 1.30 -0.53
CA GLY A 256 -7.73 2.72 -0.70
C GLY A 256 -6.47 3.55 -0.92
N PHE A 257 -5.39 3.30 -0.17
CA PHE A 257 -4.11 3.97 -0.29
C PHE A 257 -3.47 3.77 -1.67
N ILE A 258 -3.44 2.53 -2.18
CA ILE A 258 -2.93 2.21 -3.52
C ILE A 258 -3.79 2.90 -4.59
N CYS A 259 -5.11 2.73 -4.53
CA CYS A 259 -6.05 3.32 -5.48
C CYS A 259 -6.03 4.86 -5.43
N GLY A 260 -5.81 5.45 -4.27
CA GLY A 260 -5.71 6.90 -4.11
C GLY A 260 -4.41 7.47 -4.64
N ALA A 261 -3.33 6.69 -4.67
CA ALA A 261 -2.06 7.16 -5.22
C ALA A 261 -2.07 7.26 -6.77
N TRP A 262 -3.00 6.55 -7.42
CA TRP A 262 -3.28 6.59 -8.85
C TRP A 262 -4.06 7.86 -9.22
#